data_AF-A0A7S2IEB1-F1
#
_entry.id   AF-A0A7S2IEB1-F1
#
_cell.length_a   1.000
_cell.length_b   1.000
_cell.length_c   1.000
_cell.angle_alpha   90.00
_cell.angle_beta   90.00
_cell.angle_gamma   90.00
#
_symmetry.space_group_name_H-M   'P 1'
#
loop_
_entity.id
_entity.type
_entity.pdbx_description
1 polymer ?
#
loop_
_entity_poly.entity_id
_entity_poly.type
_entity_poly.pdbx_seq_one_letter_code
_entity_poly.pdbx_strand_id
1 'polypeptide(L)'
;GFEGPPREQLYGAVDAISDLQQLECWSDLSCDGDEIRRYLGTVGTKSPVFKLDKALKRLYTEDPDLEEAVDLEELVGHIQQADFLAYSTLFAIASGGMDPKPYMADCQKEVNKLGKKLKVVKSLVQKA
;
A
#
# COMPACT_ATOMS: atom_id res chain seq x y z
N GLY A 1 -0.42 -17.45 3.64
CA GLY A 1 -0.25 -16.00 3.50
C GLY A 1 0.98 -15.75 2.67
N PHE A 2 1.07 -14.61 1.99
CA PHE A 2 2.28 -14.19 1.30
C PHE A 2 3.38 -13.96 2.35
N GLU A 3 4.33 -14.89 2.43
CA GLU A 3 5.52 -14.79 3.29
C GLU A 3 6.70 -15.37 2.50
N GLY A 4 7.23 -14.55 1.59
CA GLY A 4 8.42 -14.87 0.79
C GLY A 4 9.71 -14.26 1.36
N PRO A 5 10.86 -14.45 0.69
CA PRO A 5 12.09 -13.72 0.99
C PRO A 5 11.85 -12.19 1.03
N PRO A 6 12.51 -11.42 1.93
CA PRO A 6 12.21 -10.00 2.11
C PRO A 6 12.30 -9.15 0.82
N ARG A 7 13.31 -9.40 -0.02
CA ARG A 7 13.49 -8.71 -1.31
C ARG A 7 12.38 -9.04 -2.30
N GLU A 8 11.99 -10.32 -2.39
CA GLU A 8 10.89 -10.76 -3.26
C GLU A 8 9.57 -10.14 -2.81
N GLN A 9 9.34 -10.07 -1.50
CA GLN A 9 8.16 -9.43 -0.93
C GLN A 9 8.11 -7.93 -1.24
N LEU A 10 9.22 -7.21 -1.09
CA LEU A 10 9.31 -5.80 -1.47
C LEU A 10 8.98 -5.61 -2.96
N TYR A 11 9.51 -6.46 -3.83
CA TYR A 11 9.30 -6.31 -5.28
C TYR A 11 7.85 -6.60 -5.65
N GLY A 12 7.27 -7.67 -5.10
CA GLY A 12 5.86 -7.97 -5.25
C GLY A 12 4.97 -6.85 -4.70
N ALA A 13 5.35 -6.19 -3.60
CA ALA A 13 4.61 -5.06 -3.06
C ALA A 13 4.66 -3.84 -3.99
N VAL A 14 5.81 -3.56 -4.60
CA VAL A 14 5.95 -2.49 -5.61
C VAL A 14 5.06 -2.76 -6.82
N ASP A 15 5.02 -4.00 -7.28
CA ASP A 15 4.23 -4.40 -8.45
C ASP A 15 2.74 -4.33 -8.10
N ALA A 16 2.31 -4.90 -6.97
CA ALA A 16 0.92 -4.84 -6.51
C ALA A 16 0.41 -3.41 -6.32
N ILE A 17 1.21 -2.51 -5.76
CA ILE A 17 0.84 -1.09 -5.62
C ILE A 17 0.84 -0.39 -6.98
N SER A 18 1.73 -0.75 -7.91
CA SER A 18 1.72 -0.18 -9.26
C SER A 18 0.48 -0.62 -10.05
N ASP A 19 0.05 -1.87 -9.92
CA ASP A 19 -1.20 -2.37 -10.49
C ASP A 19 -2.39 -1.61 -9.92
N LEU A 20 -2.43 -1.46 -8.59
CA LEU A 20 -3.48 -0.69 -7.90
C LEU A 20 -3.54 0.78 -8.39
N GLN A 21 -2.39 1.43 -8.62
CA GLN A 21 -2.33 2.81 -9.14
C GLN A 21 -2.89 2.95 -10.56
N GLN A 22 -2.91 1.87 -11.34
CA GLN A 22 -3.36 1.88 -12.73
C GLN A 22 -4.84 1.50 -12.91
N LEU A 23 -5.54 1.11 -11.84
CA LEU A 23 -6.96 0.80 -11.93
C LEU A 23 -7.74 2.03 -12.43
N GLU A 24 -8.60 1.85 -13.43
CA GLU A 24 -9.44 2.94 -13.95
C GLU A 24 -10.48 3.43 -12.93
N CYS A 25 -10.73 2.59 -11.94
CA CYS A 25 -11.82 2.70 -10.99
C CYS A 25 -11.69 3.86 -9.98
N TRP A 26 -10.52 4.49 -9.91
CA TRP A 26 -10.30 5.73 -9.15
C TRP A 26 -11.18 6.89 -9.62
N SER A 27 -11.51 6.92 -10.92
CA SER A 27 -12.19 8.04 -11.55
C SER A 27 -13.73 7.91 -11.57
N ASP A 28 -14.23 6.68 -11.65
CA ASP A 28 -15.66 6.39 -11.79
C ASP A 28 -16.28 5.75 -10.54
N LEU A 29 -15.50 5.56 -9.47
CA LEU A 29 -15.88 4.91 -8.21
C LEU A 29 -16.38 3.47 -8.38
N SER A 30 -15.98 2.79 -9.45
CA SER A 30 -16.28 1.36 -9.63
C SER A 30 -15.46 0.44 -8.72
N CYS A 31 -14.42 0.96 -8.04
CA CYS A 31 -13.63 0.15 -7.13
C CYS A 31 -14.49 -0.17 -5.90
N ASP A 32 -14.58 -1.45 -5.56
CA ASP A 32 -14.97 -1.85 -4.21
C ASP A 32 -13.84 -1.41 -3.24
N GLY A 33 -14.18 -0.66 -2.20
CA GLY A 33 -13.22 -0.29 -1.16
C GLY A 33 -12.51 -1.52 -0.58
N ASP A 34 -13.17 -2.67 -0.48
CA ASP A 34 -12.54 -3.91 -0.06
C ASP A 34 -11.55 -4.47 -1.09
N GLU A 35 -11.73 -4.21 -2.39
CA GLU A 35 -10.73 -4.57 -3.41
C GLU A 35 -9.42 -3.81 -3.19
N ILE A 36 -9.49 -2.50 -2.96
CA ILE A 36 -8.32 -1.69 -2.62
C ILE A 36 -7.62 -2.25 -1.36
N ARG A 37 -8.39 -2.58 -0.32
CA ARG A 37 -7.87 -3.13 0.94
C ARG A 37 -7.22 -4.51 0.77
N ARG A 38 -7.69 -5.31 -0.19
CA ARG A 38 -7.04 -6.58 -0.57
C ARG A 38 -5.68 -6.32 -1.23
N TYR A 39 -5.57 -5.34 -2.13
CA TYR A 39 -4.27 -4.92 -2.67
C TYR A 39 -3.32 -4.41 -1.58
N LEU A 40 -3.82 -3.59 -0.65
CA LEU A 40 -3.06 -3.10 0.50
C LEU A 40 -2.67 -4.19 1.51
N GLY A 41 -3.18 -5.41 1.36
CA GLY A 41 -2.89 -6.52 2.25
C GLY A 41 -3.42 -6.33 3.67
N THR A 42 -4.38 -5.41 3.87
CA THR A 42 -5.08 -5.20 5.14
C THR A 42 -6.32 -6.07 5.26
N VAL A 43 -6.86 -6.54 4.13
CA VAL A 43 -7.91 -7.56 4.05
C VAL A 43 -7.36 -8.82 3.37
N GLY A 44 -7.41 -9.94 4.08
CA GLY A 44 -6.85 -11.20 3.63
C GLY A 44 -5.32 -11.25 3.77
N THR A 45 -4.70 -12.27 3.16
CA THR A 45 -3.27 -12.56 3.35
C THR A 45 -2.54 -12.89 2.05
N LYS A 46 -3.17 -12.63 0.90
CA LYS A 46 -2.64 -13.02 -0.42
C LYS A 46 -1.78 -11.92 -1.07
N SER A 47 -2.01 -10.65 -0.73
CA SER A 47 -1.24 -9.55 -1.28
C SER A 47 0.21 -9.59 -0.80
N PRO A 48 1.20 -9.28 -1.66
CA PRO A 48 2.59 -9.05 -1.25
C PRO A 48 2.79 -7.94 -0.20
N VAL A 49 1.82 -7.02 -0.09
CA VAL A 49 1.83 -5.94 0.91
C VAL A 49 1.50 -6.46 2.31
N PHE A 50 0.89 -7.65 2.43
CA PHE A 50 0.58 -8.27 3.72
C PHE A 50 1.84 -8.48 4.56
N LYS A 51 1.89 -7.87 5.76
CA LYS A 51 3.07 -7.90 6.65
C LYS A 51 4.36 -7.35 6.02
N LEU A 52 4.24 -6.41 5.07
CA LEU A 52 5.40 -5.78 4.44
C LEU A 52 6.34 -5.10 5.46
N ASP A 53 5.79 -4.60 6.58
CA ASP A 53 6.57 -4.05 7.69
C ASP A 53 7.61 -5.04 8.23
N LYS A 54 7.28 -6.34 8.27
CA LYS A 54 8.21 -7.39 8.72
C LYS A 54 9.32 -7.63 7.71
N ALA A 55 9.00 -7.62 6.43
CA ALA A 55 10.00 -7.77 5.37
C ALA A 55 10.97 -6.59 5.37
N LEU A 56 10.46 -5.36 5.47
CA LEU A 56 11.27 -4.15 5.54
C LEU A 56 12.19 -4.15 6.76
N LYS A 57 11.69 -4.49 7.96
CA LYS A 57 12.52 -4.61 9.17
C LYS A 57 13.70 -5.58 9.00
N ARG A 58 13.49 -6.70 8.30
CA ARG A 58 14.56 -7.66 8.01
C ARG A 58 15.59 -7.08 7.05
N LEU A 59 15.15 -6.40 5.98
CA LEU A 59 16.04 -5.71 5.07
C LEU A 59 16.87 -4.63 5.78
N TYR A 60 16.27 -3.90 6.71
CA TYR A 60 16.95 -2.83 7.46
C TYR A 60 17.97 -3.41 8.44
N THR A 61 17.72 -4.61 8.97
CA THR A 61 18.70 -5.34 9.79
C THR A 61 19.90 -5.82 8.95
N GLU A 62 19.66 -6.16 7.68
CA GLU A 62 20.70 -6.60 6.73
C GLU A 62 21.50 -5.41 6.16
N ASP A 63 20.87 -4.24 6.05
CA ASP A 63 21.43 -3.01 5.52
C ASP A 63 20.93 -1.78 6.32
N PRO A 64 21.66 -1.36 7.37
CA PRO A 64 21.25 -0.24 8.23
C PRO A 64 21.16 1.11 7.52
N ASP A 65 21.92 1.33 6.44
CA ASP A 65 21.89 2.57 5.67
C ASP A 65 20.53 2.77 4.97
N LEU A 66 19.80 1.67 4.75
CA LEU A 66 18.44 1.69 4.21
C LEU A 66 17.43 2.34 5.17
N GLU A 67 17.62 2.16 6.49
CA GLU A 67 16.75 2.73 7.52
C GLU A 67 16.89 4.26 7.59
N GLU A 68 18.11 4.78 7.44
CA GLU A 68 18.35 6.23 7.39
C GLU A 68 17.74 6.88 6.14
N ALA A 69 17.65 6.13 5.04
CA ALA A 69 17.14 6.62 3.77
C ALA A 69 15.61 6.58 3.66
N VAL A 70 14.93 5.68 4.38
CA VAL A 70 13.48 5.51 4.30
C VAL A 70 12.85 5.26 5.66
N ASP A 71 12.05 6.23 6.10
CA ASP A 71 11.21 6.13 7.29
C ASP A 71 10.14 5.02 7.13
N LEU A 72 10.31 3.94 7.90
CA LEU A 72 9.41 2.81 7.93
C LEU A 72 8.04 3.16 8.50
N GLU A 73 7.99 4.02 9.53
CA GLU A 73 6.74 4.43 10.16
C GLU A 73 5.90 5.23 9.19
N GLU A 74 6.53 6.13 8.43
CA GLU A 74 5.86 6.89 7.38
C GLU A 74 5.30 5.98 6.28
N LEU A 75 6.07 4.97 5.85
CA LEU A 75 5.63 4.01 4.83
C LEU A 75 4.42 3.19 5.31
N VAL A 76 4.47 2.67 6.54
CA VAL A 76 3.35 1.94 7.15
C VAL A 76 2.15 2.86 7.38
N GLY A 77 2.38 4.12 7.73
CA GLY A 77 1.35 5.15 7.89
C GLY A 77 0.54 5.36 6.61
N HIS A 78 1.18 5.38 5.45
CA HIS A 78 0.44 5.47 4.17
C HIS A 78 -0.46 4.26 3.91
N ILE A 79 -0.05 3.04 4.30
CA ILE A 79 -0.88 1.83 4.18
C ILE A 79 -2.12 1.96 5.07
N GLN A 80 -1.91 2.33 6.33
CA GLN A 80 -3.00 2.47 7.31
C GLN A 80 -3.99 3.56 6.91
N GLN A 81 -3.48 4.71 6.44
CA GLN A 81 -4.33 5.81 6.00
C GLN A 81 -5.11 5.44 4.73
N ALA A 82 -4.47 4.76 3.76
CA ALA A 82 -5.14 4.28 2.56
C ALA A 82 -6.24 3.25 2.90
N ASP A 83 -6.00 2.33 3.82
CA ASP A 83 -6.99 1.34 4.30
C ASP A 83 -8.18 2.02 4.96
N PHE A 84 -7.93 2.98 5.86
CA PHE A 84 -9.00 3.74 6.51
C PHE A 84 -9.88 4.48 5.49
N LEU A 85 -9.27 5.12 4.49
CA LEU A 85 -9.99 5.86 3.46
C LEU A 85 -10.77 4.91 2.55
N ALA A 86 -10.18 3.79 2.14
CA ALA A 86 -10.85 2.75 1.37
C ALA A 86 -12.06 2.19 2.13
N TYR A 87 -11.91 1.87 3.42
CA TYR A 87 -13.02 1.43 4.26
C TYR A 87 -14.10 2.50 4.40
N SER A 88 -13.72 3.78 4.52
CA SER A 88 -14.67 4.89 4.61
C SER A 88 -15.53 5.04 3.36
N THR A 89 -15.00 4.72 2.16
CA THR A 89 -15.81 4.72 0.92
C THR A 89 -16.97 3.74 0.99
N LEU A 90 -16.76 2.54 1.56
CA LEU A 90 -17.81 1.53 1.73
C LEU A 90 -18.95 2.05 2.61
N PHE A 91 -18.59 2.71 3.71
CA PHE A 91 -19.57 3.28 4.62
C PHE A 91 -20.32 4.46 4.00
N ALA A 92 -19.63 5.33 3.26
CA ALA A 92 -20.24 6.44 2.54
C ALA A 92 -21.28 5.94 1.52
N ILE A 93 -20.93 4.90 0.74
CA ILE A 93 -21.84 4.25 -0.21
C ILE A 93 -23.03 3.61 0.52
N ALA A 94 -22.78 2.85 1.58
CA ALA A 94 -23.83 2.11 2.29
C ALA A 94 -24.78 3.00 3.10
N SER A 95 -24.28 4.10 3.68
CA SER A 95 -25.07 5.02 4.49
C SER A 95 -25.94 5.97 3.67
N GLY A 96 -25.64 6.16 2.37
CA GLY A 96 -26.38 7.04 1.47
C GLY A 96 -26.34 8.53 1.81
N GLY A 97 -25.67 8.91 2.90
CA GLY A 97 -25.62 10.28 3.44
C GLY A 97 -24.28 11.00 3.27
N MET A 98 -23.25 10.31 2.77
CA MET A 98 -21.92 10.88 2.54
C MET A 98 -21.45 10.62 1.11
N ASP A 99 -20.80 11.61 0.50
CA ASP A 99 -20.18 11.46 -0.83
C ASP A 99 -18.88 10.63 -0.70
N PRO A 100 -18.75 9.47 -1.39
CA PRO A 100 -17.54 8.67 -1.34
C PRO A 100 -16.36 9.28 -2.13
N LYS A 101 -16.60 10.24 -3.04
CA LYS A 101 -15.56 10.80 -3.93
C LYS A 101 -14.34 11.38 -3.19
N PRO A 102 -14.50 12.19 -2.13
CA PRO A 102 -13.36 12.74 -1.40
C PRO A 102 -12.50 11.65 -0.76
N TYR A 103 -13.13 10.65 -0.14
CA TYR A 103 -12.44 9.52 0.46
C TYR A 103 -11.66 8.70 -0.57
N MET A 104 -12.26 8.45 -1.74
CA MET A 104 -11.58 7.74 -2.82
C MET A 104 -10.40 8.54 -3.37
N ALA A 105 -10.57 9.84 -3.60
CA ALA A 105 -9.51 10.72 -4.09
C ALA A 105 -8.34 10.81 -3.10
N ASP A 106 -8.61 10.90 -1.80
CA ASP A 106 -7.56 10.92 -0.78
C ASP A 106 -6.91 9.54 -0.63
N CYS A 107 -7.67 8.44 -0.75
CA CYS A 107 -7.13 7.08 -0.78
C CYS A 107 -6.11 6.93 -1.92
N GLN A 108 -6.46 7.39 -3.13
CA GLN A 108 -5.58 7.37 -4.28
C GLN A 108 -4.29 8.16 -4.04
N LYS A 109 -4.37 9.32 -3.37
CA LYS A 109 -3.17 10.11 -3.02
C LYS A 109 -2.24 9.33 -2.09
N GLU A 110 -2.77 8.65 -1.08
CA GLU A 110 -1.97 7.84 -0.16
C GLU A 110 -1.34 6.62 -0.85
N VAL A 111 -2.08 5.93 -1.71
CA VAL A 111 -1.55 4.85 -2.57
C VAL A 111 -0.42 5.37 -3.49
N ASN A 112 -0.57 6.57 -4.03
CA ASN A 112 0.46 7.21 -4.86
C ASN A 112 1.73 7.55 -4.06
N LYS A 113 1.58 8.06 -2.83
CA LYS A 113 2.72 8.32 -1.93
C LYS A 113 3.43 7.03 -1.55
N LEU A 114 2.67 6.00 -1.16
CA LEU A 114 3.18 4.66 -0.85
C LEU A 114 4.00 4.09 -2.00
N GLY A 115 3.45 4.08 -3.22
CA GLY A 115 4.17 3.53 -4.38
C GLY A 115 5.43 4.30 -4.74
N LYS A 116 5.48 5.62 -4.54
CA LYS A 116 6.72 6.40 -4.69
C LYS A 116 7.79 5.96 -3.68
N LYS A 117 7.42 5.82 -2.41
CA LYS A 117 8.35 5.37 -1.35
C LYS A 117 8.84 3.94 -1.58
N LEU A 118 7.95 3.02 -1.92
CA LEU A 118 8.33 1.63 -2.23
C LEU A 118 9.31 1.53 -3.40
N LYS A 119 9.14 2.36 -4.43
CA LYS A 119 10.09 2.44 -5.55
C LYS A 119 11.47 2.95 -5.11
N VAL A 120 11.53 3.92 -4.18
CA VAL A 120 12.78 4.37 -3.57
C VAL A 120 13.46 3.22 -2.82
N VAL A 121 12.75 2.55 -1.90
CA VAL A 121 13.30 1.38 -1.17
C VAL A 121 13.82 0.31 -2.13
N LYS A 122 13.02 -0.06 -3.15
CA LYS A 122 13.42 -1.05 -4.17
C LYS A 122 14.71 -0.65 -4.86
N SER A 123 14.86 0.62 -5.24
CA SER A 123 16.07 1.11 -5.92
C SER A 123 17.31 1.10 -5.05
N LEU A 124 17.17 1.27 -3.73
CA LEU A 124 18.27 1.21 -2.77
C LEU A 124 18.69 -0.25 -2.57
N VAL A 125 17.73 -1.13 -2.33
CA VAL A 125 17.95 -2.58 -2.17
C VAL A 125 18.57 -3.23 -3.42
N GLN A 126 18.30 -2.72 -4.61
CA GLN A 126 18.91 -3.22 -5.86
C GLN A 126 20.39 -2.87 -6.01
N LYS A 127 20.86 -1.84 -5.32
CA LYS A 127 22.26 -1.39 -5.38
C LYS A 127 23.17 -2.07 -4.34
N ALA A 128 22.57 -2.76 -3.36
CA ALA A 128 23.22 -3.44 -2.25
C ALA A 128 23.34 -4.96 -2.48
#